data_AF-A0A6C0BPB7-F1
#
_entry.id   AF-A0A6C0BPB7-F1
#
_cell.length_a   1.000
_cell.length_b   1.000
_cell.length_c   1.000
_cell.angle_alpha   90.00
_cell.angle_beta   90.00
_cell.angle_gamma   90.00
#
_symmetry.space_group_name_H-M   'P 1'
#
loop_
_entity.id
_entity.type
_entity.pdbx_description
1 polymer ?
#
loop_
_entity_poly.entity_id
_entity_poly.type
_entity_poly.pdbx_seq_one_letter_code
_entity_poly.pdbx_strand_id
1 'polypeptide(L)' 'MKSLFHHLRATTIPMAFVLNAMANMIIVVFSIAVKDAFDNEIEVSGSIPVTMLFTFIASMATYWLLYLLFGFGGGMLANQ' A
#
# COMPACT_ATOMS: atom_id res chain seq x y z
N MET A 1 -3.13 20.02 -2.05
CA MET A 1 -2.13 19.47 -2.99
C MET A 1 -2.86 18.92 -4.21
N LYS A 2 -2.49 19.31 -5.45
CA LYS A 2 -3.12 18.76 -6.68
C LYS A 2 -2.63 17.32 -6.88
N SER A 3 -3.54 16.36 -7.03
CA SER A 3 -3.16 14.96 -7.32
C SER A 3 -2.80 14.82 -8.79
N LEU A 4 -1.85 13.95 -9.13
CA LEU A 4 -1.32 13.86 -10.48
C LEU A 4 -2.37 13.36 -11.49
N PHE A 5 -3.27 12.46 -11.06
CA PHE A 5 -4.34 11.89 -11.89
C PHE A 5 -5.73 12.32 -11.39
N HIS A 6 -6.22 13.45 -11.90
CA HIS A 6 -7.48 14.05 -11.46
C HIS A 6 -8.74 13.23 -11.82
N HIS A 7 -8.67 12.38 -12.86
CA HIS A 7 -9.81 11.56 -13.33
C HIS A 7 -10.02 10.28 -12.50
N LEU A 8 -9.05 9.87 -11.70
CA LEU A 8 -9.07 8.63 -10.90
C LEU A 8 -9.14 8.93 -9.39
N ARG A 9 -9.81 10.02 -9.03
CA ARG A 9 -10.01 10.34 -7.61
C ARG A 9 -11.00 9.37 -6.98
N ALA A 10 -10.75 9.01 -5.72
CA ALA A 10 -11.65 8.24 -4.86
C ALA A 10 -12.89 9.06 -4.44
N THR A 11 -13.60 9.68 -5.38
CA THR A 11 -14.80 10.50 -5.09
C THR A 11 -16.07 9.66 -5.02
N THR A 12 -16.04 8.42 -5.53
CA THR A 12 -17.16 7.49 -5.49
C THR A 12 -16.79 6.23 -4.72
N ILE A 13 -17.79 5.64 -4.03
CA ILE A 13 -17.59 4.40 -3.23
C ILE A 13 -16.95 3.29 -4.07
N PRO A 14 -17.39 2.99 -5.31
CA PRO A 14 -16.75 1.95 -6.12
C PRO A 14 -15.27 2.22 -6.42
N MET A 15 -14.90 3.47 -6.70
CA MET A 15 -13.48 3.81 -6.94
C MET A 15 -12.63 3.71 -5.68
N ALA A 16 -13.19 3.96 -4.50
CA ALA A 16 -12.50 3.73 -3.24
C ALA A 16 -12.19 2.22 -3.06
N PHE A 17 -13.12 1.33 -3.40
CA PHE A 17 -12.88 -0.11 -3.38
C PHE A 17 -11.82 -0.55 -4.40
N VAL A 18 -11.86 -0.01 -5.62
CA VAL A 18 -10.85 -0.30 -6.65
C VAL A 18 -9.46 0.14 -6.18
N LEU A 19 -9.32 1.36 -5.66
CA LEU A 19 -8.04 1.88 -5.17
C LEU A 19 -7.53 1.08 -3.95
N ASN A 20 -8.42 0.64 -3.07
CA ASN A 20 -8.06 -0.24 -1.96
C ASN A 20 -7.60 -1.63 -2.43
N ALA A 21 -8.27 -2.20 -3.44
CA ALA A 21 -7.86 -3.46 -4.04
C ALA A 21 -6.49 -3.34 -4.73
N MET A 22 -6.23 -2.23 -5.42
CA MET A 22 -4.92 -1.92 -5.99
C MET A 22 -3.83 -1.78 -4.92
N ALA A 23 -4.14 -1.09 -3.81
CA ALA A 23 -3.23 -0.98 -2.67
C ALA A 23 -2.83 -2.37 -2.14
N ASN A 24 -3.83 -3.22 -1.88
CA ASN A 24 -3.60 -4.56 -1.36
C ASN A 24 -2.83 -5.43 -2.34
N MET A 25 -3.09 -5.33 -3.65
CA MET A 25 -2.31 -6.06 -4.66
C MET A 25 -0.83 -5.67 -4.59
N ILE A 26 -0.52 -4.38 -4.56
CA ILE A 26 0.87 -3.89 -4.49
C ILE A 26 1.55 -4.39 -3.21
N ILE A 27 0.86 -4.26 -2.07
CA ILE A 27 1.38 -4.71 -0.77
C ILE A 27 1.66 -6.21 -0.79
N VAL A 28 0.72 -7.03 -1.27
CA VAL A 28 0.88 -8.49 -1.32
C VAL A 28 2.06 -8.90 -2.20
N VAL A 29 2.20 -8.29 -3.39
CA VAL A 29 3.34 -8.59 -4.28
C VAL A 29 4.67 -8.25 -3.61
N PHE A 30 4.76 -7.07 -2.99
CA PHE A 30 5.96 -6.68 -2.23
C PHE A 30 6.23 -7.62 -1.04
N SER A 31 5.21 -7.99 -0.27
CA SER A 31 5.36 -8.92 0.85
C SER A 31 5.84 -10.29 0.42
N ILE A 32 5.34 -10.82 -0.70
CA ILE A 32 5.80 -12.11 -1.25
C ILE A 32 7.26 -12.00 -1.69
N ALA A 33 7.62 -10.96 -2.45
CA ALA A 33 8.99 -10.77 -2.92
C ALA A 33 9.99 -10.60 -1.77
N VAL A 34 9.62 -9.86 -0.73
CA VAL A 34 10.43 -9.70 0.48
C VAL A 34 10.56 -11.03 1.22
N LYS A 35 9.45 -11.76 1.40
CA LYS A 35 9.49 -13.07 2.07
C LYS A 35 10.40 -14.05 1.32
N ASP A 36 10.28 -14.11 0.00
CA ASP A 36 11.11 -14.97 -0.86
C ASP A 36 12.59 -14.61 -0.75
N ALA A 37 12.94 -13.31 -0.71
CA ALA A 37 14.31 -12.86 -0.49
C ALA A 37 14.86 -13.28 0.90
N PHE A 38 14.04 -13.21 1.95
CA PHE A 38 14.46 -13.56 3.31
C PHE A 38 14.50 -15.06 3.58
N ASP A 39 13.62 -15.85 2.97
CA ASP A 39 13.61 -17.31 3.08
C ASP A 39 14.89 -17.94 2.52
N ASN A 40 15.55 -17.27 1.56
CA ASN A 40 16.79 -17.73 0.95
C ASN A 40 18.06 -17.38 1.76
N GLU A 41 17.98 -16.45 2.72
CA GLU A 41 19.14 -15.88 3.43
C GLU A 41 19.13 -16.14 4.95
N ILE A 42 17.97 -16.41 5.58
CA ILE A 42 17.83 -16.48 7.04
C ILE A 42 17.12 -17.78 7.48
N GLU A 43 17.68 -18.50 8.46
CA GLU A 43 17.03 -19.64 9.11
C GLU A 43 15.66 -19.22 9.71
N VAL A 44 14.61 -19.74 9.07
CA VAL A 44 13.16 -19.91 9.35
C VAL A 44 12.49 -19.25 10.59
N SER A 45 13.18 -18.99 11.70
CA SER A 45 12.57 -18.48 12.93
C SER A 45 12.60 -16.94 13.08
N GLY A 46 13.62 -16.27 12.51
CA GLY A 46 13.73 -14.80 12.56
C GLY A 46 12.99 -14.06 11.43
N SER A 47 12.52 -14.77 10.40
CA SER A 47 12.02 -14.17 9.16
C SER A 47 10.63 -13.56 9.28
N ILE A 48 9.77 -14.10 10.15
CA ILE A 48 8.37 -13.65 10.27
C ILE A 48 8.25 -12.22 10.81
N PRO A 49 8.88 -11.85 11.96
CA PRO A 49 8.78 -10.49 12.49
C PRO A 49 9.40 -9.44 11.54
N VAL A 50 10.49 -9.79 10.87
CA VAL A 50 11.16 -8.92 9.90
C VAL A 50 10.29 -8.71 8.67
N THR A 51 9.68 -9.78 8.14
CA THR A 51 8.75 -9.70 7.01
C THR A 51 7.50 -8.88 7.37
N MET A 52 6.99 -8.99 8.60
CA MET A 52 5.88 -8.17 9.10
C MET A 52 6.26 -6.68 9.15
N LEU A 53 7.43 -6.33 9.68
CA LEU A 53 7.91 -4.94 9.72
C LEU A 53 8.09 -4.37 8.31
N PHE A 54 8.67 -5.14 7.39
CA PHE A 54 8.78 -4.74 5.99
C PHE A 54 7.43 -4.55 5.32
N THR A 55 6.49 -5.47 5.56
CA THR A 55 5.12 -5.39 5.04
C THR A 55 4.41 -4.14 5.57
N PHE A 56 4.60 -3.82 6.84
CA PHE A 56 4.07 -2.59 7.44
C PHE A 56 4.63 -1.33 6.76
N ILE A 57 5.95 -1.24 6.58
CA ILE A 57 6.58 -0.09 5.90
C ILE A 57 6.13 -0.01 4.43
N ALA A 58 6.11 -1.13 3.71
CA ALA A 58 5.64 -1.21 2.33
C ALA A 58 4.17 -0.77 2.21
N SER A 59 3.33 -1.15 3.18
CA SER A 59 1.94 -0.71 3.22
C SER A 59 1.82 0.80 3.40
N MET A 60 2.56 1.39 4.35
CA MET A 60 2.58 2.84 4.55
C MET A 60 3.03 3.58 3.28
N ALA A 61 4.10 3.12 2.64
CA ALA A 61 4.61 3.70 1.40
C ALA A 61 3.59 3.58 0.25
N THR A 62 2.93 2.43 0.12
CA THR A 62 1.90 2.19 -0.90
C THR A 62 0.70 3.11 -0.71
N TYR A 63 0.17 3.22 0.51
CA TYR A 63 -0.94 4.13 0.81
C TYR A 63 -0.56 5.60 0.59
N TRP A 64 0.67 5.99 0.92
CA TRP A 64 1.16 7.34 0.66
C TRP A 64 1.29 7.65 -0.83
N LEU A 65 1.79 6.71 -1.63
CA LEU A 65 1.83 6.82 -3.09
C LEU A 65 0.43 6.95 -3.68
N LEU A 66 -0.53 6.13 -3.24
CA LEU A 66 -1.92 6.22 -3.72
C LEU A 66 -2.59 7.54 -3.30
N TYR A 67 -2.26 8.07 -2.13
CA TYR A 67 -2.68 9.41 -1.72
C TYR A 67 -2.12 10.49 -2.66
N LEU A 68 -0.84 10.44 -3.01
CA LEU A 68 -0.22 11.43 -3.90
C LEU A 68 -0.71 11.33 -5.36
N LEU A 69 -0.82 10.12 -5.88
CA LEU A 69 -1.17 9.86 -7.28
C LEU A 69 -2.66 10.07 -7.55
N PHE A 70 -3.51 9.51 -6.68
CA PHE A 70 -4.96 9.42 -6.89
C PHE A 70 -5.77 10.24 -5.88
N GLY A 71 -5.15 10.86 -4.89
CA GLY A 71 -5.87 11.55 -3.82
C GLY A 71 -6.63 10.59 -2.90
N PHE A 72 -6.25 9.30 -2.88
CA PHE A 72 -6.90 8.28 -2.06
C PHE A 72 -6.80 8.63 -0.57
N GLY A 73 -7.93 8.76 0.13
CA GLY A 73 -7.98 9.19 1.53
C GLY A 73 -8.01 10.72 1.76
N GLY A 74 -7.79 11.54 0.73
CA GLY A 74 -7.84 13.00 0.85
C GLY A 74 -9.21 13.57 1.24
N GLY A 75 -10.31 12.91 0.86
CA GLY A 75 -11.66 13.28 1.28
C GLY A 75 -11.97 12.95 2.74
N MET A 76 -11.28 11.97 3.34
CA MET A 76 -11.41 11.63 4.77
C MET A 76 -10.58 12.55 5.66
N LEU A 77 -9.43 13.02 5.16
CA LEU A 77 -8.53 13.91 5.91
C LEU A 77 -8.90 15.39 5.81
N ALA A 78 -9.58 15.81 4.73
CA ALA A 78 -9.98 17.21 4.52
C ALA A 78 -11.33 17.60 5.18
N ASN A 79 -12.02 16.65 5.81
CA ASN A 79 -13.30 16.87 6.48
C ASN A 79 -13.21 16.67 8.00
N GLN A 80 -12.03 16.95 8.59
CA GLN A 80 -11.83 17.15 10.02
C GLN A 80 -11.35 18.58 10.27
#